data_AF-A0A9X2XDF6-F1
#
_entry.id   AF-A0A9X2XDF6-F1
#
_cell.length_a   1.000
_cell.length_b   1.000
_cell.length_c   1.000
_cell.angle_alpha   90.00
_cell.angle_beta   90.00
_cell.angle_gamma   90.00
#
_symmetry.space_group_name_H-M   'P 1'
#
loop_
_entity.id
_entity.type
_entity.pdbx_description
1 polymer ?
#
loop_
_entity_poly.entity_id
_entity_poly.type
_entity_poly.pdbx_seq_one_letter_code
_entity_poly.pdbx_strand_id
1 'polypeptide(L)'
;MMQAIIKYEYLLSPAFGSDADMLRLSSELEMLSEHIAADLEAPMIEEDTLNRMIEAGLYPSTDLFQERLSKLPKGFPYCAHDIVHIVNRIVQRGRCASNIASTLDVEWQEKSLSPVFVNLLEHRACEMTALYENISISNALENQSYSTLYYCHRNINAFQKVSFKGIASDIYPDIGYDLPLNVQADARIFHSYNKFLSEKDGLLLFSNSNESNLKQAFYVGALNLESISGGMLSSKPWVDFDIGSSFYQSLVENECAPGMRFGSVLFDTIAHLLSGNPKSSLDIFTKTKDSDEPRMHGKLTAYRTHVTRGGRGLRLMFWQAASGVIIFANVGNKFELEIMKP
;
A
#
# COMPACT_ATOMS: atom_id res chain seq x y z
N MET A 1 -3.89 -2.19 -14.11
CA MET A 1 -3.99 -1.87 -12.67
C MET A 1 -3.20 -0.60 -12.38
N MET A 2 -3.53 0.15 -11.32
CA MET A 2 -2.87 1.42 -11.00
C MET A 2 -1.50 1.20 -10.35
N GLN A 3 -0.48 1.93 -10.82
CA GLN A 3 0.89 1.92 -10.29
C GLN A 3 1.28 3.31 -9.80
N ALA A 4 2.09 3.38 -8.74
CA ALA A 4 2.55 4.64 -8.16
C ALA A 4 4.04 4.87 -8.42
N ILE A 5 4.43 6.13 -8.59
CA ILE A 5 5.81 6.59 -8.60
C ILE A 5 6.07 7.33 -7.30
N ILE A 6 7.02 6.84 -6.52
CA ILE A 6 7.41 7.40 -5.25
C ILE A 6 8.41 8.51 -5.50
N LYS A 7 8.06 9.71 -5.03
CA LYS A 7 8.97 10.85 -5.02
C LYS A 7 9.78 10.89 -3.74
N TYR A 8 10.99 11.42 -3.78
CA TYR A 8 11.88 11.53 -2.63
C TYR A 8 11.24 12.33 -1.50
N GLU A 9 10.39 13.32 -1.83
CA GLU A 9 9.65 14.08 -0.83
C GLU A 9 8.77 13.16 0.03
N TYR A 10 8.20 12.12 -0.58
CA TYR A 10 7.42 11.11 0.15
C TYR A 10 8.31 10.20 1.02
N LEU A 11 9.48 9.80 0.53
CA LEU A 11 10.44 9.00 1.32
C LEU A 11 10.94 9.74 2.57
N LEU A 12 11.05 11.07 2.47
CA LEU A 12 11.46 11.94 3.58
C LEU A 12 10.28 12.43 4.43
N SER A 13 9.05 12.05 4.08
CA SER A 13 7.85 12.56 4.73
C SER A 13 7.83 12.44 6.27
N PRO A 14 8.38 11.39 6.93
CA PRO A 14 8.35 11.32 8.39
C PRO A 14 9.15 12.44 9.07
N ALA A 15 10.18 13.00 8.41
CA ALA A 15 10.95 14.12 8.95
C ALA A 15 10.15 15.43 8.96
N PHE A 16 9.19 15.55 8.05
CA PHE A 16 8.47 16.79 7.78
C PHE A 16 7.00 16.76 8.22
N GLY A 17 6.48 15.56 8.52
CA GLY A 17 5.13 15.29 9.03
C GLY A 17 4.83 15.96 10.36
N SER A 18 3.55 16.11 10.69
CA SER A 18 3.10 16.47 12.04
C SER A 18 3.42 15.36 13.05
N ASP A 19 3.36 15.64 14.35
CA ASP A 19 3.61 14.62 15.38
C ASP A 19 2.63 13.44 15.25
N ALA A 20 1.37 13.75 14.89
CA ALA A 20 0.34 12.76 14.64
C ALA A 20 0.60 11.93 13.38
N ASP A 21 1.20 12.53 12.34
CA ASP A 21 1.48 11.85 11.08
C ASP A 21 2.74 11.00 11.12
N MET A 22 3.71 11.31 11.98
CA MET A 22 5.03 10.66 11.94
C MET A 22 4.94 9.14 12.12
N LEU A 23 4.08 8.67 13.03
CA LEU A 23 3.85 7.24 13.23
C LEU A 23 3.25 6.60 11.97
N ARG A 24 2.21 7.23 11.43
CA ARG A 24 1.53 6.76 10.21
C ARG A 24 2.48 6.72 9.02
N LEU A 25 3.23 7.78 8.77
CA LEU A 25 4.18 7.87 7.65
C LEU A 25 5.32 6.87 7.78
N SER A 26 5.86 6.67 8.99
CA SER A 26 6.92 5.66 9.22
C SER A 26 6.40 4.24 8.98
N SER A 27 5.18 3.93 9.45
CA SER A 27 4.53 2.64 9.21
C SER A 27 4.19 2.42 7.74
N GLU A 28 3.73 3.46 7.03
CA GLU A 28 3.47 3.41 5.59
C GLU A 28 4.77 3.18 4.80
N LEU A 29 5.91 3.75 5.21
CA LEU A 29 7.22 3.46 4.59
C LEU A 29 7.69 2.03 4.86
N GLU A 30 7.49 1.52 6.07
CA GLU A 30 7.81 0.14 6.40
C GLU A 30 7.04 -0.83 5.50
N MET A 31 5.72 -0.64 5.39
CA MET A 31 4.86 -1.40 4.47
C MET A 31 5.30 -1.25 3.01
N LEU A 32 5.61 -0.02 2.57
CA LEU A 32 6.11 0.23 1.22
C LEU A 32 7.41 -0.55 0.94
N SER A 33 8.30 -0.67 1.92
CA SER A 33 9.58 -1.39 1.79
C SER A 33 9.42 -2.90 1.60
N GLU A 34 8.30 -3.47 2.06
CA GLU A 34 7.91 -4.85 1.80
C GLU A 34 7.31 -5.00 0.40
N HIS A 35 6.46 -4.06 -0.01
CA HIS A 35 5.75 -4.12 -1.30
C HIS A 35 6.64 -3.76 -2.50
N ILE A 36 7.72 -3.00 -2.33
CA ILE A 36 8.53 -2.46 -3.45
C ILE A 36 9.17 -3.55 -4.33
N ALA A 37 9.38 -4.74 -3.77
CA ALA A 37 10.05 -5.86 -4.43
C ALA A 37 9.12 -7.03 -4.74
N ALA A 38 7.81 -6.87 -4.51
CA ALA A 38 6.87 -7.98 -4.50
C ALA A 38 6.37 -8.40 -5.89
N ASP A 39 6.28 -7.48 -6.87
CA ASP A 39 5.71 -7.78 -8.19
C ASP A 39 5.99 -6.71 -9.28
N LEU A 40 5.61 -7.01 -10.52
CA LEU A 40 5.59 -6.11 -11.68
C LEU A 40 4.70 -4.87 -11.49
N GLU A 41 3.76 -4.92 -10.56
CA GLU A 41 2.85 -3.80 -10.23
C GLU A 41 3.24 -3.04 -8.95
N ALA A 42 4.39 -3.40 -8.35
CA ALA A 42 4.92 -2.69 -7.20
C ALA A 42 5.17 -1.21 -7.54
N PRO A 43 5.02 -0.28 -6.58
CA PRO A 43 5.40 1.11 -6.77
C PRO A 43 6.83 1.24 -7.31
N MET A 44 7.03 2.21 -8.19
CA MET A 44 8.34 2.56 -8.73
C MET A 44 8.89 3.76 -7.98
N ILE A 45 10.19 3.98 -8.10
CA ILE A 45 10.89 5.11 -7.47
C ILE A 45 11.28 6.08 -8.56
N GLU A 46 11.16 7.38 -8.30
CA GLU A 46 11.59 8.37 -9.29
C GLU A 46 13.08 8.22 -9.63
N GLU A 47 13.42 8.57 -10.86
CA GLU A 47 14.81 8.51 -11.34
C GLU A 47 15.72 9.40 -10.49
N ASP A 48 16.95 8.93 -10.29
CA ASP A 48 18.01 9.66 -9.59
C ASP A 48 17.62 10.19 -8.19
N THR A 49 16.75 9.46 -7.50
CA THR A 49 16.22 9.82 -6.17
C THR A 49 17.32 10.23 -5.19
N LEU A 50 18.46 9.51 -5.17
CA LEU A 50 19.54 9.80 -4.22
C LEU A 50 20.20 11.16 -4.50
N ASN A 51 20.57 11.45 -5.76
CA ASN A 51 21.17 12.73 -6.10
C ASN A 51 20.19 13.87 -5.87
N ARG A 52 18.90 13.68 -6.17
CA ARG A 52 17.85 14.67 -5.87
C ARG A 52 17.78 15.00 -4.37
N MET A 53 17.92 14.00 -3.50
CA MET A 53 17.99 14.22 -2.05
C MET A 53 19.28 14.96 -1.64
N ILE A 54 20.41 14.68 -2.29
CA ILE A 54 21.69 15.37 -2.06
C ILE A 54 21.61 16.84 -2.49
N GLU A 55 21.08 17.12 -3.69
CA GLU A 55 20.91 18.47 -4.23
C GLU A 55 19.96 19.31 -3.39
N ALA A 56 18.92 18.69 -2.83
CA ALA A 56 18.02 19.32 -1.87
C ALA A 56 18.66 19.57 -0.49
N GLY A 57 19.88 19.07 -0.24
CA GLY A 57 20.55 19.16 1.06
C GLY A 57 19.93 18.27 2.14
N LEU A 58 19.24 17.19 1.75
CA LEU A 58 18.48 16.31 2.63
C LEU A 58 19.11 14.91 2.79
N TYR A 59 20.27 14.68 2.18
CA TYR A 59 21.05 13.46 2.32
C TYR A 59 22.49 13.75 2.80
N PRO A 60 23.05 12.99 3.76
CA PRO A 60 22.43 11.87 4.49
C PRO A 60 21.26 12.33 5.37
N SER A 61 20.17 11.57 5.37
CA SER A 61 18.92 11.96 6.05
C SER A 61 18.88 11.62 7.55
N THR A 62 19.93 11.00 8.10
CA THR A 62 19.98 10.58 9.52
C THR A 62 19.78 11.76 10.47
N ASP A 63 20.52 12.86 10.28
CA ASP A 63 20.44 14.03 11.15
C ASP A 63 19.06 14.68 11.07
N LEU A 64 18.47 14.72 9.87
CA LEU A 64 17.13 15.21 9.62
C LEU A 64 16.08 14.43 10.45
N PHE A 65 16.13 13.09 10.42
CA PHE A 65 15.22 12.28 11.23
C PHE A 65 15.53 12.36 12.73
N GLN A 66 16.81 12.43 13.12
CA GLN A 66 17.20 12.55 14.52
C GLN A 66 16.70 13.86 15.14
N GLU A 67 16.81 14.98 14.42
CA GLU A 67 16.28 16.26 14.85
C GLU A 67 14.76 16.16 15.06
N ARG A 68 14.03 15.54 14.12
CA ARG A 68 12.57 15.39 14.22
C ARG A 68 12.17 14.52 15.41
N LEU A 69 12.77 13.34 15.55
CA LEU A 69 12.49 12.39 16.63
C LEU A 69 12.81 12.95 18.02
N SER A 70 13.81 13.83 18.13
CA SER A 70 14.18 14.45 19.42
C SER A 70 13.05 15.30 20.03
N LYS A 71 12.07 15.71 19.21
CA LYS A 71 10.92 16.52 19.60
C LYS A 71 9.69 15.68 20.00
N LEU A 72 9.75 14.36 19.82
CA LEU A 72 8.63 13.46 20.09
C LEU A 72 8.63 12.89 21.52
N PRO A 73 7.48 12.38 21.99
CA PRO A 73 7.40 11.69 23.27
C PRO A 73 8.34 10.48 23.36
N LYS A 74 8.82 10.20 24.58
CA LYS A 74 9.59 8.97 24.85
C LYS A 74 8.74 7.74 24.52
N GLY A 75 9.34 6.74 23.87
CA GLY A 75 8.68 5.49 23.51
C GLY A 75 8.08 5.46 22.09
N PHE A 76 8.43 6.41 21.22
CA PHE A 76 8.14 6.30 19.79
C PHE A 76 8.78 5.02 19.20
N PRO A 77 8.08 4.25 18.35
CA PRO A 77 8.49 2.89 17.98
C PRO A 77 9.67 2.83 17.01
N TYR A 78 10.04 3.95 16.37
CA TYR A 78 11.15 4.00 15.41
C TYR A 78 12.28 4.89 15.91
N CYS A 79 13.52 4.51 15.63
CA CYS A 79 14.67 5.41 15.72
C CYS A 79 15.05 5.98 14.34
N ALA A 80 15.93 6.99 14.32
CA ALA A 80 16.35 7.64 13.06
C ALA A 80 16.99 6.64 12.09
N HIS A 81 17.81 5.73 12.62
CA HIS A 81 18.45 4.69 11.82
C HIS A 81 17.43 3.72 11.22
N ASP A 82 16.35 3.37 11.92
CA ASP A 82 15.31 2.48 11.38
C ASP A 82 14.67 3.09 10.13
N ILE A 83 14.27 4.37 10.21
CA ILE A 83 13.65 5.08 9.09
C ILE A 83 14.63 5.21 7.92
N VAL A 84 15.90 5.58 8.18
CA VAL A 84 16.94 5.65 7.13
C VAL A 84 17.17 4.28 6.49
N HIS A 85 17.21 3.20 7.27
CA HIS A 85 17.34 1.85 6.73
C HIS A 85 16.14 1.46 5.87
N ILE A 86 14.92 1.84 6.25
CA ILE A 86 13.71 1.62 5.45
C ILE A 86 13.80 2.40 4.13
N VAL A 87 14.16 3.69 4.17
CA VAL A 87 14.33 4.52 2.96
C VAL A 87 15.39 3.94 2.03
N ASN A 88 16.56 3.59 2.56
CA ASN A 88 17.63 2.98 1.78
C ASN A 88 17.21 1.64 1.17
N ARG A 89 16.47 0.81 1.91
CA ARG A 89 15.91 -0.44 1.40
C ARG A 89 14.96 -0.20 0.23
N ILE A 90 14.11 0.81 0.32
CA ILE A 90 13.21 1.22 -0.78
C ILE A 90 14.06 1.62 -1.98
N VAL A 91 14.96 2.61 -1.84
CA VAL A 91 15.82 3.11 -2.92
C VAL A 91 16.65 2.01 -3.58
N GLN A 92 17.19 1.06 -2.82
CA GLN A 92 18.02 -0.03 -3.35
C GLN A 92 17.23 -1.13 -4.06
N ARG A 93 16.01 -1.44 -3.60
CA ARG A 93 15.21 -2.56 -4.13
C ARG A 93 14.16 -2.15 -5.14
N GLY A 94 13.76 -0.88 -5.13
CA GLY A 94 12.68 -0.41 -6.00
C GLY A 94 13.10 -0.25 -7.44
N ARG A 95 12.14 -0.51 -8.33
CA ARG A 95 12.34 -0.31 -9.77
C ARG A 95 12.28 1.18 -10.08
N CYS A 96 13.25 1.65 -10.87
CA CYS A 96 13.30 3.02 -11.31
C CYS A 96 12.16 3.32 -12.30
N ALA A 97 11.53 4.48 -12.12
CA ALA A 97 10.52 5.02 -13.03
C ALA A 97 11.12 5.56 -14.34
N SER A 98 12.44 5.44 -14.56
CA SER A 98 13.07 5.63 -15.88
C SER A 98 12.44 4.72 -16.95
N ASN A 99 11.77 3.63 -16.53
CA ASN A 99 10.97 2.77 -17.39
C ASN A 99 9.59 3.33 -17.78
N ILE A 100 9.19 4.49 -17.25
CA ILE A 100 8.10 5.33 -17.81
C ILE A 100 8.69 6.21 -18.91
N ALA A 101 9.60 5.64 -19.72
CA ALA A 101 9.79 6.16 -21.06
C ALA A 101 8.47 5.84 -21.75
N SER A 102 7.61 6.86 -21.89
CA SER A 102 6.54 6.74 -22.88
C SER A 102 7.20 6.23 -24.15
N THR A 103 6.61 5.21 -24.76
CA THR A 103 7.11 4.73 -26.05
C THR A 103 6.87 5.75 -27.15
N LEU A 104 6.16 6.83 -26.81
CA LEU A 104 5.78 7.93 -27.67
C LEU A 104 6.69 9.15 -27.42
N ASP A 105 7.23 9.67 -28.50
CA ASP A 105 7.76 11.03 -28.58
C ASP A 105 6.64 11.93 -29.14
N VAL A 106 6.37 13.05 -28.49
CA VAL A 106 5.24 13.93 -28.83
C VAL A 106 5.73 15.36 -28.99
N GLU A 107 5.52 15.91 -30.18
CA GLU A 107 5.73 17.33 -30.43
C GLU A 107 4.48 18.12 -30.07
N TRP A 108 4.63 19.15 -29.23
CA TRP A 108 3.52 19.97 -28.75
C TRP A 108 3.55 21.36 -29.39
N GLN A 109 2.42 21.81 -29.92
CA GLN A 109 2.22 23.22 -30.28
C GLN A 109 2.10 24.07 -29.01
N GLU A 110 1.27 23.59 -28.09
CA GLU A 110 1.02 24.19 -26.80
C GLU A 110 0.90 23.08 -25.75
N LYS A 111 1.43 23.33 -24.56
CA LYS A 111 1.22 22.46 -23.40
C LYS A 111 1.21 23.25 -22.10
N SER A 112 0.45 22.76 -21.13
CA SER A 112 0.37 23.33 -19.79
C SER A 112 0.06 22.26 -18.75
N LEU A 113 0.58 22.47 -17.55
CA LEU A 113 0.21 21.72 -16.34
C LEU A 113 -0.55 22.65 -15.40
N SER A 114 -1.57 22.10 -14.74
CA SER A 114 -2.32 22.81 -13.71
C SER A 114 -2.73 21.87 -12.58
N PRO A 115 -2.50 22.23 -11.30
CA PRO A 115 -1.79 23.42 -10.85
C PRO A 115 -0.28 23.34 -11.09
N VAL A 116 0.38 24.50 -11.13
CA VAL A 116 1.85 24.59 -11.23
C VAL A 116 2.47 24.37 -9.85
N PHE A 117 3.56 23.60 -9.79
CA PHE A 117 4.32 23.45 -8.55
C PHE A 117 5.06 24.74 -8.20
N VAL A 118 4.92 25.20 -6.97
CA VAL A 118 5.54 26.44 -6.47
C VAL A 118 6.58 26.13 -5.38
N ASN A 119 7.48 27.09 -5.12
CA ASN A 119 8.54 27.01 -4.12
C ASN A 119 9.47 25.79 -4.30
N LEU A 120 9.77 25.46 -5.55
CA LEU A 120 10.78 24.47 -5.93
C LEU A 120 12.02 25.16 -6.49
N LEU A 121 13.17 24.50 -6.43
CA LEU A 121 14.34 24.88 -7.23
C LEU A 121 13.99 24.78 -8.72
N GLU A 122 14.56 25.65 -9.55
CA GLU A 122 14.23 25.74 -10.98
C GLU A 122 14.37 24.40 -11.72
N HIS A 123 15.48 23.69 -11.50
CA HIS A 123 15.69 22.35 -12.06
C HIS A 123 14.61 21.37 -11.60
N ARG A 124 14.23 21.37 -10.31
CA ARG A 124 13.19 20.49 -9.76
C ARG A 124 11.82 20.81 -10.35
N ALA A 125 11.51 22.08 -10.61
CA ALA A 125 10.28 22.46 -11.28
C ALA A 125 10.22 21.91 -12.72
N CYS A 126 11.34 21.94 -13.46
CA CYS A 126 11.45 21.33 -14.78
C CYS A 126 11.28 19.80 -14.72
N GLU A 127 11.95 19.12 -13.78
CA GLU A 127 11.80 17.67 -13.59
C GLU A 127 10.36 17.26 -13.27
N MET A 128 9.70 18.00 -12.36
CA MET A 128 8.31 17.74 -11.98
C MET A 128 7.38 17.91 -13.19
N THR A 129 7.63 18.94 -14.00
CA THR A 129 6.88 19.20 -15.22
C THR A 129 7.04 18.04 -16.21
N ALA A 130 8.27 17.64 -16.50
CA ALA A 130 8.57 16.53 -17.41
C ALA A 130 7.94 15.21 -16.92
N LEU A 131 8.03 14.92 -15.62
CA LEU A 131 7.44 13.70 -15.05
C LEU A 131 5.91 13.66 -15.20
N TYR A 132 5.20 14.75 -14.89
CA TYR A 132 3.73 14.78 -15.03
C TYR A 132 3.26 14.83 -16.47
N GLU A 133 4.07 15.38 -17.38
CA GLU A 133 3.86 15.24 -18.81
C GLU A 133 3.95 13.78 -19.25
N ASN A 134 5.03 13.06 -18.90
CA ASN A 134 5.20 11.65 -19.24
C ASN A 134 4.09 10.76 -18.66
N ILE A 135 3.73 10.96 -17.39
CA ILE A 135 2.60 10.25 -16.76
C ILE A 135 1.30 10.50 -17.54
N SER A 136 1.05 11.76 -17.91
CA SER A 136 -0.14 12.15 -18.65
C SER A 136 -0.20 11.54 -20.04
N ILE A 137 0.92 11.50 -20.76
CA ILE A 137 1.06 10.85 -22.07
C ILE A 137 0.75 9.35 -21.95
N SER A 138 1.44 8.65 -21.04
CA SER A 138 1.22 7.21 -20.86
C SER A 138 -0.20 6.87 -20.43
N ASN A 139 -0.80 7.70 -19.57
CA ASN A 139 -2.18 7.49 -19.14
C ASN A 139 -3.19 7.74 -20.26
N ALA A 140 -2.99 8.76 -21.10
CA ALA A 140 -3.96 9.14 -22.13
C ALA A 140 -3.81 8.38 -23.45
N LEU A 141 -2.57 8.12 -23.89
CA LEU A 141 -2.27 7.58 -25.21
C LEU A 141 -1.87 6.10 -25.17
N GLU A 142 -1.30 5.62 -24.06
CA GLU A 142 -0.82 4.23 -23.91
C GLU A 142 -1.71 3.38 -22.99
N ASN A 143 -2.85 3.93 -22.56
CA ASN A 143 -3.83 3.32 -21.67
C ASN A 143 -3.22 2.76 -20.37
N GLN A 144 -2.20 3.45 -19.85
CA GLN A 144 -1.57 3.14 -18.57
C GLN A 144 -2.33 3.81 -17.41
N SER A 145 -1.96 3.46 -16.18
CA SER A 145 -2.57 4.02 -14.97
C SER A 145 -1.50 4.35 -13.93
N TYR A 146 -0.68 5.35 -14.24
CA TYR A 146 0.34 5.88 -13.36
C TYR A 146 -0.22 6.99 -12.46
N SER A 147 0.26 6.99 -11.23
CA SER A 147 0.00 7.99 -10.20
C SER A 147 1.29 8.28 -9.44
N THR A 148 1.27 9.25 -8.53
CA THR A 148 2.45 9.61 -7.72
C THR A 148 2.17 9.52 -6.24
N LEU A 149 3.17 9.10 -5.47
CA LEU A 149 3.22 9.28 -4.02
C LEU A 149 4.09 10.51 -3.74
N TYR A 150 3.49 11.54 -3.16
CA TYR A 150 4.14 12.84 -2.93
C TYR A 150 3.72 13.40 -1.57
N TYR A 151 4.69 13.94 -0.83
CA TYR A 151 4.42 14.59 0.45
C TYR A 151 4.57 16.10 0.34
N CYS A 152 3.58 16.83 0.85
CA CYS A 152 3.48 18.29 0.76
C CYS A 152 3.99 18.93 2.04
N HIS A 153 5.25 19.37 2.06
CA HIS A 153 5.79 20.10 3.21
C HIS A 153 5.02 21.42 3.41
N ARG A 154 4.54 21.67 4.65
CA ARG A 154 3.77 22.87 5.02
C ARG A 154 2.52 23.13 4.18
N ASN A 155 1.90 22.07 3.64
CA ASN A 155 0.76 22.15 2.73
C ASN A 155 1.02 22.94 1.44
N ILE A 156 2.28 23.17 1.08
CA ILE A 156 2.65 23.72 -0.22
C ILE A 156 2.48 22.61 -1.26
N ASN A 157 1.90 22.95 -2.42
CA ASN A 157 1.57 21.98 -3.48
C ASN A 157 0.61 20.85 -3.02
N ALA A 158 -0.29 21.14 -2.07
CA ALA A 158 -1.27 20.20 -1.53
C ALA A 158 -2.48 19.99 -2.46
N PHE A 159 -2.23 19.43 -3.64
CA PHE A 159 -3.27 19.08 -4.61
C PHE A 159 -3.32 17.57 -4.88
N GLN A 160 -4.53 17.08 -5.14
CA GLN A 160 -4.81 15.65 -5.33
C GLN A 160 -4.54 15.15 -6.76
N LYS A 161 -4.33 16.07 -7.71
CA LYS A 161 -4.04 15.76 -9.11
C LYS A 161 -3.35 16.91 -9.81
N VAL A 162 -2.63 16.58 -10.88
CA VAL A 162 -2.15 17.52 -11.90
C VAL A 162 -2.86 17.21 -13.19
N SER A 163 -3.49 18.21 -13.79
CA SER A 163 -4.10 18.13 -15.12
C SER A 163 -3.08 18.61 -16.15
N PHE A 164 -2.83 17.78 -17.15
CA PHE A 164 -2.09 18.12 -18.35
C PHE A 164 -3.06 18.46 -19.48
N LYS A 165 -2.77 19.53 -20.20
CA LYS A 165 -3.45 19.90 -21.45
C LYS A 165 -2.41 20.25 -22.50
N GLY A 166 -2.48 19.61 -23.65
CA GLY A 166 -1.61 19.92 -24.78
C GLY A 166 -2.27 19.68 -26.13
N ILE A 167 -1.73 20.33 -27.15
CA ILE A 167 -2.10 20.15 -28.56
C ILE A 167 -0.91 19.51 -29.26
N ALA A 168 -0.98 18.22 -29.53
CA ALA A 168 0.09 17.48 -30.21
C ALA A 168 0.07 17.81 -31.70
N SER A 169 1.20 18.29 -32.24
CA SER A 169 1.40 18.48 -33.68
C SER A 169 1.91 17.23 -34.37
N ASP A 170 2.68 16.40 -33.67
CA ASP A 170 3.24 15.15 -34.17
C ASP A 170 3.41 14.13 -33.04
N ILE A 171 3.31 12.84 -33.35
CA ILE A 171 3.46 11.72 -32.41
C ILE A 171 4.21 10.57 -33.10
N TYR A 172 5.30 10.10 -32.48
CA TYR A 172 6.09 8.97 -32.97
C TYR A 172 6.24 7.86 -31.91
N PRO A 173 6.03 6.57 -32.25
CA PRO A 173 5.51 6.07 -33.51
C PRO A 173 4.05 6.47 -33.76
N ASP A 174 3.61 6.40 -35.02
CA ASP A 174 2.23 6.69 -35.39
C ASP A 174 1.27 5.73 -34.66
N ILE A 175 0.34 6.32 -33.93
CA ILE A 175 -0.68 5.64 -33.14
C ILE A 175 -2.09 5.74 -33.77
N GLY A 176 -2.20 6.25 -35.00
CA GLY A 176 -3.43 6.25 -35.80
C GLY A 176 -4.43 7.36 -35.43
N TYR A 177 -3.97 8.45 -34.81
CA TYR A 177 -4.79 9.62 -34.49
C TYR A 177 -4.62 10.72 -35.55
N ASP A 178 -5.71 11.45 -35.83
CA ASP A 178 -5.63 12.66 -36.65
C ASP A 178 -4.96 13.80 -35.87
N LEU A 179 -4.01 14.49 -36.52
CA LEU A 179 -3.26 15.61 -35.94
C LEU A 179 -3.74 16.96 -36.53
N PRO A 180 -3.76 18.05 -35.74
CA PRO A 180 -3.32 18.12 -34.35
C PRO A 180 -4.31 17.49 -33.36
N LEU A 181 -3.78 16.80 -32.34
CA LEU A 181 -4.57 16.08 -31.34
C LEU A 181 -4.64 16.85 -30.02
N ASN A 182 -5.84 17.10 -29.52
CA ASN A 182 -6.02 17.66 -28.17
C ASN A 182 -5.89 16.54 -27.13
N VAL A 183 -4.87 16.62 -26.30
CA VAL A 183 -4.62 15.67 -25.21
C VAL A 183 -4.94 16.35 -23.88
N GLN A 184 -5.87 15.77 -23.12
CA GLN A 184 -6.15 16.16 -21.76
C GLN A 184 -6.14 14.93 -20.85
N ALA A 185 -5.31 14.97 -19.82
CA ALA A 185 -5.12 13.86 -18.89
C ALA A 185 -4.95 14.37 -17.46
N ASP A 186 -5.37 13.55 -16.49
CA ASP A 186 -5.15 13.81 -15.07
C ASP A 186 -4.18 12.77 -14.50
N ALA A 187 -3.14 13.26 -13.84
CA ALA A 187 -2.23 12.46 -13.04
C ALA A 187 -2.59 12.59 -11.56
N ARG A 188 -3.01 11.50 -10.93
CA ARG A 188 -3.39 11.48 -9.51
C ARG A 188 -2.15 11.57 -8.60
N ILE A 189 -2.30 12.27 -7.49
CA ILE A 189 -1.32 12.37 -6.41
C ILE A 189 -1.93 11.79 -5.14
N PHE A 190 -1.18 10.90 -4.50
CA PHE A 190 -1.49 10.33 -3.22
C PHE A 190 -0.49 10.83 -2.17
N HIS A 191 -1.02 11.33 -1.05
CA HIS A 191 -0.21 11.77 0.10
C HIS A 191 -0.17 10.72 1.23
N SER A 192 -0.79 9.57 1.00
CA SER A 192 -0.79 8.41 1.89
C SER A 192 -0.75 7.15 1.04
N TYR A 193 0.13 6.24 1.42
CA TYR A 193 0.24 4.94 0.77
C TYR A 193 -0.98 4.06 1.06
N ASN A 194 -1.56 4.17 2.27
CA ASN A 194 -2.84 3.52 2.59
C ASN A 194 -3.94 4.02 1.67
N LYS A 195 -4.00 5.33 1.41
CA LYS A 195 -5.00 5.88 0.48
C LYS A 195 -4.80 5.37 -0.95
N PHE A 196 -3.56 5.28 -1.43
CA PHE A 196 -3.25 4.65 -2.72
C PHE A 196 -3.72 3.19 -2.77
N LEU A 197 -3.41 2.40 -1.74
CA LEU A 197 -3.81 1.00 -1.65
C LEU A 197 -5.34 0.84 -1.57
N SER A 198 -6.05 1.74 -0.88
CA SER A 198 -7.51 1.71 -0.75
C SER A 198 -8.27 1.86 -2.08
N GLU A 199 -7.61 2.36 -3.12
CA GLU A 199 -8.17 2.52 -4.47
C GLU A 199 -7.93 1.29 -5.35
N LYS A 200 -7.12 0.33 -4.87
CA LYS A 200 -6.99 -0.99 -5.50
C LYS A 200 -8.15 -1.88 -5.07
N ASP A 201 -8.51 -2.83 -5.92
CA ASP A 201 -9.52 -3.85 -5.60
C ASP A 201 -8.87 -5.00 -4.83
N GLY A 202 -9.12 -5.06 -3.51
CA GLY A 202 -8.57 -6.11 -2.65
C GLY A 202 -9.04 -7.52 -3.02
N LEU A 203 -10.27 -7.67 -3.52
CA LEU A 203 -10.78 -8.99 -3.93
C LEU A 203 -10.14 -9.45 -5.22
N LEU A 204 -9.90 -8.54 -6.17
CA LEU A 204 -9.14 -8.83 -7.37
C LEU A 204 -7.69 -9.21 -7.03
N LEU A 205 -7.05 -8.47 -6.13
CA LEU A 205 -5.70 -8.80 -5.63
C LEU A 205 -5.69 -10.19 -4.96
N PHE A 206 -6.68 -10.48 -4.13
CA PHE A 206 -6.82 -11.80 -3.50
C PHE A 206 -6.99 -12.90 -4.54
N SER A 207 -7.83 -12.68 -5.55
CA SER A 207 -8.10 -13.67 -6.61
C SER A 207 -6.86 -14.03 -7.43
N ASN A 208 -5.89 -13.11 -7.52
CA ASN A 208 -4.61 -13.31 -8.19
C ASN A 208 -3.45 -13.61 -7.23
N SER A 209 -3.74 -13.74 -5.93
CA SER A 209 -2.70 -13.92 -4.91
C SER A 209 -2.17 -15.35 -4.85
N ASN A 210 -0.95 -15.47 -4.34
CA ASN A 210 -0.31 -16.69 -3.87
C ASN A 210 0.08 -16.49 -2.40
N GLU A 211 0.84 -17.41 -1.82
CA GLU A 211 1.26 -17.33 -0.41
C GLU A 211 1.99 -16.02 -0.06
N SER A 212 2.85 -15.48 -0.94
CA SER A 212 3.71 -14.35 -0.62
C SER A 212 3.01 -12.99 -0.64
N ASN A 213 1.92 -12.84 -1.41
CA ASN A 213 1.20 -11.57 -1.56
C ASN A 213 -0.23 -11.61 -0.94
N LEU A 214 -0.58 -12.72 -0.29
CA LEU A 214 -1.87 -12.90 0.39
C LEU A 214 -2.13 -11.84 1.47
N LYS A 215 -1.10 -11.53 2.28
CA LYS A 215 -1.16 -10.51 3.35
C LYS A 215 -1.58 -9.15 2.80
N GLN A 216 -0.99 -8.76 1.66
CA GLN A 216 -1.30 -7.50 0.98
C GLN A 216 -2.76 -7.47 0.51
N ALA A 217 -3.25 -8.55 -0.10
CA ALA A 217 -4.63 -8.61 -0.56
C ALA A 217 -5.65 -8.42 0.57
N PHE A 218 -5.46 -9.11 1.71
CA PHE A 218 -6.32 -8.93 2.87
C PHE A 218 -6.27 -7.53 3.45
N TYR A 219 -5.07 -6.93 3.50
CA TYR A 219 -4.92 -5.55 3.97
C TYR A 219 -5.66 -4.56 3.09
N VAL A 220 -5.51 -4.68 1.77
CA VAL A 220 -6.25 -3.85 0.80
C VAL A 220 -7.75 -4.03 0.97
N GLY A 221 -8.23 -5.26 1.18
CA GLY A 221 -9.64 -5.52 1.49
C GLY A 221 -10.13 -4.79 2.73
N ALA A 222 -9.33 -4.78 3.81
CA ALA A 222 -9.65 -4.04 5.02
C ALA A 222 -9.69 -2.51 4.77
N LEU A 223 -8.74 -1.98 4.00
CA LEU A 223 -8.73 -0.57 3.58
C LEU A 223 -9.93 -0.21 2.69
N ASN A 224 -10.36 -1.11 1.80
CA ASN A 224 -11.55 -0.90 0.98
C ASN A 224 -12.80 -0.76 1.86
N LEU A 225 -12.96 -1.62 2.88
CA LEU A 225 -14.06 -1.54 3.84
C LEU A 225 -14.04 -0.25 4.65
N GLU A 226 -12.87 0.15 5.15
CA GLU A 226 -12.68 1.43 5.84
C GLU A 226 -13.12 2.61 4.96
N SER A 227 -12.65 2.65 3.71
CA SER A 227 -12.99 3.72 2.76
C SER A 227 -14.49 3.78 2.45
N ILE A 228 -15.15 2.63 2.26
CA ILE A 228 -16.61 2.58 2.00
C ILE A 228 -17.42 2.97 3.24
N SER A 229 -16.89 2.71 4.44
CA SER A 229 -17.53 3.08 5.70
C SER A 229 -17.42 4.57 6.05
N GLY A 230 -16.71 5.37 5.25
CA GLY A 230 -16.50 6.79 5.54
C GLY A 230 -15.67 7.03 6.82
N GLY A 231 -14.79 6.10 7.20
CA GLY A 231 -13.96 6.19 8.40
C GLY A 231 -14.63 5.73 9.70
N MET A 232 -15.80 5.08 9.63
CA MET A 232 -16.43 4.45 10.80
C MET A 232 -15.68 3.19 11.25
N LEU A 233 -15.03 2.51 10.31
CA LEU A 233 -14.15 1.37 10.58
C LEU A 233 -12.70 1.85 10.58
N SER A 234 -11.84 1.13 11.29
CA SER A 234 -10.40 1.37 11.31
C SER A 234 -9.68 0.07 11.02
N SER A 235 -8.94 0.06 9.91
CA SER A 235 -8.06 -1.06 9.57
C SER A 235 -6.95 -1.21 10.61
N LYS A 236 -6.68 -2.46 11.00
CA LYS A 236 -5.51 -2.81 11.79
C LYS A 236 -4.24 -2.36 11.07
N PRO A 237 -3.25 -1.77 11.77
CA PRO A 237 -1.96 -1.46 11.18
C PRO A 237 -1.32 -2.68 10.48
N TRP A 238 -0.57 -2.44 9.41
CA TRP A 238 0.11 -3.49 8.63
C TRP A 238 0.99 -4.41 9.50
N VAL A 239 1.64 -3.84 10.50
CA VAL A 239 2.53 -4.54 11.45
C VAL A 239 1.78 -5.32 12.53
N ASP A 240 0.48 -5.04 12.71
CA ASP A 240 -0.34 -5.65 13.76
C ASP A 240 -1.05 -6.93 13.29
N PHE A 241 -0.67 -7.48 12.14
CA PHE A 241 -1.08 -8.83 11.77
C PHE A 241 -0.08 -9.53 10.85
N ASP A 242 -0.13 -10.86 10.86
CA ASP A 242 0.70 -11.71 10.01
C ASP A 242 0.00 -12.98 9.54
N ILE A 243 0.60 -13.67 8.58
CA ILE A 243 0.14 -14.94 8.00
C ILE A 243 1.05 -16.06 8.49
N GLY A 244 0.50 -17.01 9.23
CA GLY A 244 1.23 -18.18 9.69
C GLY A 244 1.60 -19.11 8.52
N SER A 245 2.71 -19.83 8.66
CA SER A 245 3.31 -20.63 7.56
C SER A 245 2.41 -21.75 7.01
N SER A 246 1.44 -22.22 7.79
CA SER A 246 0.50 -23.27 7.37
C SER A 246 -0.81 -22.70 6.80
N PHE A 247 -0.97 -21.37 6.80
CA PHE A 247 -2.23 -20.73 6.47
C PHE A 247 -2.63 -21.01 5.02
N TYR A 248 -1.75 -20.72 4.06
CA TYR A 248 -2.05 -20.88 2.64
C TYR A 248 -2.39 -22.33 2.26
N GLN A 249 -1.62 -23.30 2.76
CA GLN A 249 -1.91 -24.72 2.57
C GLN A 249 -3.31 -25.08 3.09
N SER A 250 -3.67 -24.62 4.29
CA SER A 250 -5.01 -24.88 4.85
C SER A 250 -6.14 -24.26 4.02
N LEU A 251 -5.86 -23.15 3.33
CA LEU A 251 -6.83 -22.53 2.41
C LEU A 251 -7.10 -23.45 1.22
N VAL A 252 -6.06 -24.03 0.63
CA VAL A 252 -6.18 -24.97 -0.49
C VAL A 252 -6.98 -26.21 -0.08
N GLU A 253 -6.65 -26.81 1.06
CA GLU A 253 -7.31 -28.01 1.59
C GLU A 253 -8.80 -27.81 1.93
N ASN A 254 -9.19 -26.57 2.22
CA ASN A 254 -10.55 -26.19 2.59
C ASN A 254 -11.29 -25.39 1.52
N GLU A 255 -10.80 -25.40 0.27
CA GLU A 255 -11.41 -24.69 -0.88
C GLU A 255 -11.60 -23.18 -0.62
N CYS A 256 -10.74 -22.59 0.20
CA CYS A 256 -10.72 -21.17 0.57
C CYS A 256 -9.57 -20.38 -0.06
N ALA A 257 -8.72 -21.03 -0.86
CA ALA A 257 -7.64 -20.34 -1.57
C ALA A 257 -8.21 -19.42 -2.69
N PRO A 258 -7.39 -18.52 -3.25
CA PRO A 258 -7.76 -17.70 -4.41
C PRO A 258 -8.44 -18.50 -5.53
N GLY A 259 -9.56 -17.99 -6.04
CA GLY A 259 -10.34 -18.65 -7.10
C GLY A 259 -11.15 -19.88 -6.66
N MET A 260 -11.05 -20.33 -5.41
CA MET A 260 -11.78 -21.50 -4.91
C MET A 260 -13.16 -21.15 -4.33
N ARG A 261 -13.99 -22.19 -4.15
CA ARG A 261 -15.42 -22.10 -3.79
C ARG A 261 -15.75 -21.16 -2.63
N PHE A 262 -14.95 -21.18 -1.57
CA PHE A 262 -15.16 -20.40 -0.34
C PHE A 262 -14.16 -19.24 -0.19
N GLY A 263 -13.31 -19.00 -1.19
CA GLY A 263 -12.24 -17.99 -1.10
C GLY A 263 -12.76 -16.57 -0.90
N SER A 264 -13.80 -16.17 -1.64
CA SER A 264 -14.41 -14.83 -1.48
C SER A 264 -15.03 -14.62 -0.10
N VAL A 265 -15.65 -15.66 0.47
CA VAL A 265 -16.24 -15.63 1.81
C VAL A 265 -15.16 -15.55 2.89
N LEU A 266 -14.04 -16.26 2.72
CA LEU A 266 -12.89 -16.13 3.60
C LEU A 266 -12.29 -14.73 3.54
N PHE A 267 -12.01 -14.23 2.33
CA PHE A 267 -11.46 -12.88 2.11
C PHE A 267 -12.30 -11.82 2.83
N ASP A 268 -13.60 -11.88 2.63
CA ASP A 268 -14.56 -10.98 3.25
C ASP A 268 -14.58 -11.11 4.79
N THR A 269 -14.49 -12.34 5.32
CA THR A 269 -14.38 -12.60 6.77
C THR A 269 -13.12 -11.96 7.36
N ILE A 270 -11.97 -12.10 6.69
CA ILE A 270 -10.69 -11.56 7.13
C ILE A 270 -10.66 -10.03 7.03
N ALA A 271 -11.13 -9.45 5.92
CA ALA A 271 -11.21 -8.00 5.76
C ALA A 271 -12.07 -7.36 6.87
N HIS A 272 -13.19 -7.99 7.23
CA HIS A 272 -14.03 -7.56 8.33
C HIS A 272 -13.36 -7.71 9.71
N LEU A 273 -12.60 -8.79 9.94
CA LEU A 273 -11.83 -8.96 11.17
C LEU A 273 -10.74 -7.88 11.29
N LEU A 274 -10.01 -7.63 10.20
CA LEU A 274 -8.93 -6.65 10.15
C LEU A 274 -9.43 -5.20 10.25
N SER A 275 -10.68 -4.92 9.85
CA SER A 275 -11.33 -3.60 10.02
C SER A 275 -12.02 -3.42 11.38
N GLY A 276 -11.85 -4.37 12.32
CA GLY A 276 -12.41 -4.29 13.66
C GLY A 276 -13.93 -4.55 13.74
N ASN A 277 -14.54 -5.04 12.66
CA ASN A 277 -15.98 -5.30 12.58
C ASN A 277 -16.26 -6.72 12.05
N PRO A 278 -15.97 -7.75 12.86
CA PRO A 278 -16.08 -9.14 12.43
C PRO A 278 -17.52 -9.53 12.09
N LYS A 279 -17.72 -10.30 11.01
CA LYS A 279 -19.05 -10.74 10.52
C LYS A 279 -19.74 -11.77 11.42
N SER A 280 -18.98 -12.41 12.29
CA SER A 280 -19.39 -13.47 13.19
C SER A 280 -18.69 -13.28 14.53
N SER A 281 -19.21 -13.89 15.60
CA SER A 281 -18.57 -13.82 16.93
C SER A 281 -17.12 -14.33 16.87
N LEU A 282 -16.27 -13.71 17.68
CA LEU A 282 -14.91 -14.18 17.92
C LEU A 282 -14.94 -15.02 19.19
N ASP A 283 -14.91 -16.32 19.03
CA ASP A 283 -14.94 -17.25 20.16
C ASP A 283 -13.52 -17.65 20.53
N ILE A 284 -13.23 -17.72 21.83
CA ILE A 284 -11.97 -18.30 22.32
C ILE A 284 -11.93 -19.77 21.90
N PHE A 285 -10.78 -20.21 21.38
CA PHE A 285 -10.59 -21.60 21.02
C PHE A 285 -10.01 -22.39 22.20
N THR A 286 -10.87 -23.12 22.90
CA THR A 286 -10.54 -23.82 24.14
C THR A 286 -9.87 -25.18 23.91
N LYS A 287 -9.16 -25.69 24.94
CA LYS A 287 -8.41 -26.96 24.85
C LYS A 287 -9.33 -28.14 24.53
N THR A 288 -10.49 -28.19 25.18
CA THR A 288 -11.53 -29.21 24.96
C THR A 288 -12.89 -28.53 24.88
N LYS A 289 -13.90 -29.26 24.37
CA LYS A 289 -15.26 -28.74 24.18
C LYS A 289 -15.91 -28.24 25.49
N ASP A 290 -15.54 -28.85 26.62
CA ASP A 290 -16.15 -28.62 27.94
C ASP A 290 -15.24 -27.82 28.88
N SER A 291 -14.14 -27.26 28.38
CA SER A 291 -13.20 -26.46 29.15
C SER A 291 -13.33 -24.99 28.79
N ASP A 292 -13.27 -24.12 29.80
CA ASP A 292 -13.14 -22.66 29.62
C ASP A 292 -11.68 -22.22 29.43
N GLU A 293 -10.72 -23.16 29.46
CA GLU A 293 -9.31 -22.84 29.32
C GLU A 293 -8.96 -22.57 27.84
N PRO A 294 -8.45 -21.37 27.51
CA PRO A 294 -7.99 -21.06 26.17
C PRO A 294 -6.80 -21.93 25.76
N ARG A 295 -6.70 -22.24 24.46
CA ARG A 295 -5.44 -22.69 23.88
C ARG A 295 -4.49 -21.50 23.82
N MET A 296 -3.27 -21.74 24.28
CA MET A 296 -2.23 -20.71 24.38
C MET A 296 -0.97 -21.17 23.64
N HIS A 297 -0.29 -20.24 23.00
CA HIS A 297 1.07 -20.43 22.50
C HIS A 297 1.95 -19.28 23.01
N GLY A 298 2.71 -19.53 24.09
CA GLY A 298 3.42 -18.46 24.79
C GLY A 298 2.44 -17.42 25.34
N LYS A 299 2.52 -16.18 24.85
CA LYS A 299 1.62 -15.07 25.23
C LYS A 299 0.42 -14.88 24.29
N LEU A 300 0.25 -15.77 23.32
CA LEU A 300 -0.82 -15.70 22.33
C LEU A 300 -2.01 -16.56 22.75
N THR A 301 -3.20 -16.03 22.60
CA THR A 301 -4.47 -16.73 22.84
C THR A 301 -5.09 -17.15 21.51
N ALA A 302 -5.59 -18.38 21.43
CA ALA A 302 -6.26 -18.86 20.23
C ALA A 302 -7.72 -18.39 20.14
N TYR A 303 -8.12 -17.94 18.96
CA TYR A 303 -9.48 -17.55 18.63
C TYR A 303 -9.96 -18.26 17.37
N ARG A 304 -11.28 -18.33 17.22
CA ARG A 304 -11.94 -18.84 16.02
C ARG A 304 -13.14 -17.98 15.66
N THR A 305 -13.43 -17.90 14.37
CA THR A 305 -14.66 -17.29 13.87
C THR A 305 -15.21 -18.07 12.68
N HIS A 306 -16.51 -17.93 12.44
CA HIS A 306 -17.20 -18.63 11.35
C HIS A 306 -16.90 -17.97 10.00
N VAL A 307 -16.43 -18.78 9.04
CA VAL A 307 -16.33 -18.39 7.62
C VAL A 307 -17.66 -18.69 6.92
N THR A 308 -18.17 -19.90 7.08
CA THR A 308 -19.47 -20.32 6.51
C THR A 308 -20.50 -20.59 7.60
N ARG A 309 -21.79 -20.29 7.29
CA ARG A 309 -22.93 -20.54 8.20
C ARG A 309 -23.75 -21.79 7.84
N GLY A 310 -23.62 -22.31 6.62
CA GLY A 310 -24.33 -23.50 6.13
C GLY A 310 -23.48 -24.35 5.19
N GLY A 311 -23.87 -25.62 4.99
CA GLY A 311 -23.07 -26.58 4.22
C GLY A 311 -21.85 -27.09 5.00
N ARG A 312 -20.66 -27.10 4.35
CA ARG A 312 -19.38 -27.37 5.02
C ARG A 312 -19.11 -26.23 6.00
N GLY A 313 -19.31 -26.46 7.30
CA GLY A 313 -19.07 -25.45 8.33
C GLY A 313 -17.58 -25.21 8.48
N LEU A 314 -17.09 -24.07 8.00
CA LEU A 314 -15.68 -23.69 8.05
C LEU A 314 -15.45 -22.59 9.07
N ARG A 315 -14.29 -22.66 9.73
CA ARG A 315 -13.84 -21.69 10.71
C ARG A 315 -12.45 -21.20 10.37
N LEU A 316 -12.24 -19.92 10.59
CA LEU A 316 -10.93 -19.28 10.60
C LEU A 316 -10.38 -19.36 12.01
N MET A 317 -9.17 -19.89 12.17
CA MET A 317 -8.44 -19.94 13.42
C MET A 317 -7.25 -18.98 13.36
N PHE A 318 -7.05 -18.22 14.43
CA PHE A 318 -5.96 -17.25 14.52
C PHE A 318 -5.48 -17.10 15.97
N TRP A 319 -4.23 -16.70 16.10
CA TRP A 319 -3.63 -16.33 17.38
C TRP A 319 -3.75 -14.83 17.59
N GLN A 320 -3.97 -14.41 18.82
CA GLN A 320 -4.01 -12.99 19.16
C GLN A 320 -3.20 -12.70 20.42
N ALA A 321 -2.33 -11.69 20.34
CA ALA A 321 -1.61 -11.15 21.50
C ALA A 321 -2.51 -10.22 22.32
N ALA A 322 -2.16 -9.98 23.58
CA ALA A 322 -2.86 -9.01 24.43
C ALA A 322 -2.84 -7.57 23.86
N SER A 323 -1.83 -7.23 23.04
CA SER A 323 -1.76 -5.97 22.29
C SER A 323 -2.75 -5.87 21.13
N GLY A 324 -3.40 -6.98 20.77
CA GLY A 324 -4.32 -7.07 19.64
C GLY A 324 -3.70 -7.52 18.32
N VAL A 325 -2.38 -7.78 18.29
CA VAL A 325 -1.68 -8.33 17.12
C VAL A 325 -2.25 -9.71 16.76
N ILE A 326 -2.55 -9.94 15.48
CA ILE A 326 -3.17 -11.18 14.98
C ILE A 326 -2.18 -12.00 14.15
N ILE A 327 -2.19 -13.32 14.29
CA ILE A 327 -1.50 -14.23 13.36
C ILE A 327 -2.51 -15.24 12.84
N PHE A 328 -2.79 -15.18 11.54
CA PHE A 328 -3.72 -16.10 10.89
C PHE A 328 -3.10 -17.50 10.79
N ALA A 329 -3.66 -18.48 11.49
CA ALA A 329 -3.03 -19.79 11.64
C ALA A 329 -3.48 -20.77 10.56
N ASN A 330 -4.79 -21.02 10.45
CA ASN A 330 -5.36 -21.91 9.45
C ASN A 330 -6.88 -21.71 9.31
N VAL A 331 -7.44 -22.25 8.22
CA VAL A 331 -8.88 -22.49 8.05
C VAL A 331 -9.13 -23.99 8.17
N GLY A 332 -10.25 -24.37 8.78
CA GLY A 332 -10.60 -25.78 8.95
C GLY A 332 -12.08 -26.02 9.14
N ASN A 333 -12.48 -27.29 9.15
CA ASN A 333 -13.85 -27.70 9.42
C ASN A 333 -14.23 -27.38 10.88
N LYS A 334 -15.51 -27.09 11.14
CA LYS A 334 -16.07 -26.80 12.46
C LYS A 334 -15.72 -27.84 13.52
N PHE A 335 -15.57 -29.10 13.10
CA PHE A 335 -15.25 -30.23 13.97
C PHE A 335 -13.75 -30.47 14.14
N GLU A 336 -12.90 -29.82 13.35
CA GLU A 336 -11.45 -29.84 13.55
C GLU A 336 -11.11 -29.03 14.81
N LEU A 337 -10.38 -29.66 15.73
CA LEU A 337 -9.97 -29.08 17.02
C LEU A 337 -8.50 -28.63 17.01
N GLU A 338 -7.94 -28.41 15.83
CA GLU A 338 -6.53 -28.07 15.63
C GLU A 338 -6.38 -26.62 15.17
N ILE A 339 -5.41 -25.95 15.78
CA ILE A 339 -4.90 -24.65 15.34
C ILE A 339 -3.41 -24.82 15.09
N MET A 340 -2.97 -24.45 13.89
CA MET A 340 -1.56 -24.53 13.52
C MET A 340 -0.75 -23.55 14.35
N LYS A 341 0.55 -23.82 14.53
CA LYS A 341 1.42 -22.91 15.28
C LYS A 341 1.48 -21.54 14.59
N PRO A 342 1.64 -20.44 15.37
CA PRO A 342 1.74 -19.09 14.83
C PRO A 342 2.89 -18.96 13.84
#